data_AF-G2H128-F1
#
_entry.id   AF-G2H128-F1
#
_cell.length_a   1.000
_cell.length_b   1.000
_cell.length_c   1.000
_cell.angle_alpha   90.00
_cell.angle_beta   90.00
_cell.angle_gamma   90.00
#
_symmetry.space_group_name_H-M   'P 1'
#
loop_
_entity.id
_entity.type
_entity.pdbx_description
1 polymer ?
#
loop_
_entity_poly.entity_id
_entity_poly.type
_entity_poly.pdbx_seq_one_letter_code
_entity_poly.pdbx_strand_id
1 'polypeptide(L)'
;MKNWGMLILSVVIFTHAGFAASQKIDNTAATVNGSVILQSDIDTLLQSVKLSAKQAGQPMPDEKQLRHQIIESLITDDIQLQMAQKMGMTISESHLDNAIANIAAQNHMTIDQLRSRLAKEGINYQTYRTQIRNEMQISEVRNNEVRRRIKILPQEVESLAQQLAAQTDGNTELNISHILISLPENASVQQKDQAEKKAEKIVAEIKSDKSFAKLAIAHSSDSQALKRRSNGVE
;
A
#
# COMPACT_ATOMS: atom_id res chain seq x y z
N MET A 1 -65.64 -67.47 28.14
CA MET A 1 -65.50 -66.06 28.57
C MET A 1 -64.04 -65.68 28.40
N LYS A 2 -63.74 -64.75 27.49
CA LYS A 2 -62.39 -64.49 26.93
C LYS A 2 -61.98 -63.07 27.30
N ASN A 3 -60.94 -62.92 28.12
CA ASN A 3 -60.39 -61.61 28.50
C ASN A 3 -59.00 -61.45 27.87
N TRP A 4 -58.92 -60.64 26.81
CA TRP A 4 -57.67 -60.16 26.24
C TRP A 4 -57.31 -58.82 26.89
N GLY A 5 -56.26 -58.82 27.72
CA GLY A 5 -55.61 -57.60 28.19
C GLY A 5 -54.62 -57.11 27.14
N MET A 6 -55.00 -56.08 26.41
CA MET A 6 -54.21 -55.44 25.36
C MET A 6 -53.26 -54.43 26.01
N LEU A 7 -51.96 -54.74 26.03
CA LEU A 7 -50.89 -53.81 26.42
C LEU A 7 -50.66 -52.83 25.27
N ILE A 8 -51.08 -51.57 25.45
CA ILE A 8 -50.83 -50.47 24.52
C ILE A 8 -49.43 -49.93 24.81
N LEU A 9 -48.49 -50.21 23.90
CA LEU A 9 -47.15 -49.64 23.86
C LEU A 9 -47.25 -48.23 23.27
N SER A 10 -47.14 -47.19 24.10
CA SER A 10 -47.12 -45.80 23.64
C SER A 10 -45.75 -45.45 23.04
N VAL A 11 -45.65 -45.43 21.72
CA VAL A 11 -44.49 -44.90 20.99
C VAL A 11 -44.54 -43.37 21.04
N VAL A 12 -43.65 -42.76 21.80
CA VAL A 12 -43.43 -41.30 21.79
C VAL A 12 -42.58 -40.97 20.56
N ILE A 13 -43.20 -40.40 19.54
CA ILE A 13 -42.51 -39.89 18.35
C ILE A 13 -41.91 -38.54 18.73
N PHE A 14 -40.61 -38.50 19.03
CA PHE A 14 -39.84 -37.27 19.13
C PHE A 14 -39.67 -36.68 17.71
N THR A 15 -40.56 -35.76 17.32
CA THR A 15 -40.37 -34.94 16.13
C THR A 15 -39.20 -33.98 16.36
N HIS A 16 -38.02 -34.37 15.87
CA HIS A 16 -36.89 -33.43 15.74
C HIS A 16 -37.28 -32.37 14.71
N ALA A 17 -37.67 -31.18 15.18
CA ALA A 17 -37.74 -30.00 14.34
C ALA A 17 -36.31 -29.66 13.88
N GLY A 18 -35.95 -30.11 12.68
CA GLY A 18 -34.71 -29.73 12.03
C GLY A 18 -34.74 -28.24 11.73
N PHE A 19 -34.07 -27.44 12.55
CA PHE A 19 -33.73 -26.07 12.20
C PHE A 19 -32.68 -26.12 11.08
N ALA A 20 -33.15 -26.19 9.84
CA ALA A 20 -32.30 -25.92 8.69
C ALA A 20 -31.94 -24.43 8.72
N ALA A 21 -30.70 -24.12 9.10
CA ALA A 21 -30.18 -22.77 8.98
C ALA A 21 -30.23 -22.35 7.51
N SER A 22 -30.88 -21.22 7.23
CA SER A 22 -30.98 -20.67 5.88
C SER A 22 -29.58 -20.47 5.29
N GLN A 23 -29.23 -21.27 4.27
CA GLN A 23 -27.98 -21.09 3.54
C GLN A 23 -28.12 -19.84 2.67
N LYS A 24 -27.32 -18.81 2.96
CA LYS A 24 -27.23 -17.64 2.08
C LYS A 24 -26.66 -18.10 0.73
N ILE A 25 -27.44 -17.94 -0.33
CA ILE A 25 -26.96 -18.12 -1.69
C ILE A 25 -26.02 -16.96 -1.99
N ASP A 26 -24.77 -17.28 -2.28
CA ASP A 26 -23.78 -16.28 -2.67
C ASP A 26 -24.03 -15.86 -4.12
N ASN A 27 -23.98 -14.55 -4.37
CA ASN A 27 -24.30 -14.00 -5.68
C ASN A 27 -23.01 -13.78 -6.48
N THR A 28 -23.11 -13.86 -7.80
CA THR A 28 -22.03 -13.48 -8.70
C THR A 28 -21.90 -11.96 -8.80
N ALA A 29 -20.68 -11.44 -8.67
CA ALA A 29 -20.38 -10.04 -8.87
C ALA A 29 -19.79 -9.75 -10.26
N ALA A 30 -18.89 -10.61 -10.73
CA ALA A 30 -18.26 -10.51 -12.04
C ALA A 30 -17.84 -11.90 -12.56
N THR A 31 -17.59 -12.00 -13.86
CA THR A 31 -17.04 -13.23 -14.48
C THR A 31 -15.78 -12.88 -15.28
N VAL A 32 -14.74 -13.70 -15.14
CA VAL A 32 -13.39 -13.44 -15.68
C VAL A 32 -12.87 -14.71 -16.33
N ASN A 33 -12.88 -14.78 -17.67
CA ASN A 33 -12.46 -15.96 -18.44
C ASN A 33 -13.11 -17.29 -18.00
N GLY A 34 -14.34 -17.24 -17.49
CA GLY A 34 -15.07 -18.41 -16.97
C GLY A 34 -14.90 -18.66 -15.47
N SER A 35 -14.01 -17.94 -14.77
CA SER A 35 -13.99 -17.83 -13.32
C SER A 35 -15.06 -16.85 -12.83
N VAL A 36 -15.57 -17.03 -11.62
CA VAL A 36 -16.63 -16.22 -11.03
C VAL A 36 -16.09 -15.52 -9.79
N ILE A 37 -16.19 -14.20 -9.75
CA ILE A 37 -15.92 -13.41 -8.55
C ILE A 37 -17.21 -13.28 -7.76
N LEU A 38 -17.21 -13.70 -6.50
CA LEU A 38 -18.40 -13.73 -5.65
C LEU A 38 -18.60 -12.42 -4.89
N GLN A 39 -19.82 -12.18 -4.43
CA GLN A 39 -20.08 -11.04 -3.54
C GLN A 39 -19.36 -11.20 -2.20
N SER A 40 -19.24 -12.42 -1.68
CA SER A 40 -18.51 -12.69 -0.45
C SER A 40 -17.03 -12.31 -0.52
N ASP A 41 -16.37 -12.47 -1.68
CA ASP A 41 -14.98 -12.07 -1.89
C ASP A 41 -14.81 -10.55 -1.74
N ILE A 42 -15.73 -9.80 -2.36
CA ILE A 42 -15.77 -8.33 -2.30
C ILE A 42 -16.01 -7.87 -0.87
N ASP A 43 -17.00 -8.44 -0.20
CA ASP A 43 -17.37 -8.05 1.16
C ASP A 43 -16.24 -8.36 2.16
N THR A 44 -15.55 -9.49 1.99
CA THR A 44 -14.39 -9.89 2.81
C THR A 44 -13.25 -8.91 2.63
N LEU A 45 -12.89 -8.56 1.38
CA LEU A 45 -11.82 -7.62 1.11
C LEU A 45 -12.18 -6.19 1.57
N LEU A 46 -13.44 -5.79 1.39
CA LEU A 46 -13.95 -4.50 1.87
C LEU A 46 -13.84 -4.40 3.40
N GLN A 47 -14.22 -5.46 4.11
CA GLN A 47 -14.07 -5.51 5.56
C GLN A 47 -12.60 -5.41 5.97
N SER A 48 -11.71 -6.16 5.32
CA SER A 48 -10.27 -6.12 5.61
C SER A 48 -9.70 -4.70 5.43
N VAL A 49 -9.98 -4.05 4.30
CA VAL A 49 -9.54 -2.66 4.04
C VAL A 49 -10.10 -1.69 5.08
N LYS A 50 -11.39 -1.84 5.44
CA LYS A 50 -12.03 -1.01 6.48
C LYS A 50 -11.36 -1.16 7.84
N LEU A 51 -10.95 -2.37 8.23
CA LEU A 51 -10.21 -2.58 9.48
C LEU A 51 -8.81 -1.96 9.42
N SER A 52 -8.07 -2.20 8.34
CA SER A 52 -6.70 -1.69 8.17
C SER A 52 -6.65 -0.16 8.21
N ALA A 53 -7.51 0.54 7.47
CA ALA A 53 -7.47 2.00 7.47
C ALA A 53 -8.03 2.62 8.77
N LYS A 54 -8.90 1.93 9.54
CA LYS A 54 -9.23 2.31 10.92
C LYS A 54 -8.01 2.24 11.84
N GLN A 55 -7.20 1.19 11.72
CA GLN A 55 -5.97 1.04 12.51
C GLN A 55 -4.91 2.08 12.13
N ALA A 56 -4.84 2.46 10.85
CA ALA A 56 -3.92 3.46 10.34
C ALA A 56 -4.38 4.93 10.53
N GLY A 57 -5.61 5.16 11.00
CA GLY A 57 -6.17 6.50 11.14
C GLY A 57 -6.41 7.23 9.81
N GLN A 58 -6.56 6.49 8.71
CA GLN A 58 -6.70 7.06 7.37
C GLN A 58 -8.18 7.34 7.03
N PRO A 59 -8.50 8.48 6.40
CA PRO A 59 -9.86 8.73 5.92
C PRO A 59 -10.23 7.72 4.83
N MET A 60 -11.45 7.18 4.93
CA MET A 60 -11.96 6.21 3.95
C MET A 60 -12.51 6.94 2.71
N PRO A 61 -12.23 6.46 1.49
CA PRO A 61 -12.94 6.88 0.29
C PRO A 61 -14.44 6.59 0.38
N ASP A 62 -15.21 7.14 -0.56
CA ASP A 62 -16.61 6.76 -0.73
C ASP A 62 -16.74 5.24 -0.96
N GLU A 63 -17.72 4.61 -0.30
CA GLU A 63 -17.86 3.15 -0.30
C GLU A 63 -18.08 2.59 -1.70
N LYS A 64 -18.80 3.31 -2.58
CA LYS A 64 -19.02 2.87 -3.96
C LYS A 64 -17.74 2.89 -4.76
N GLN A 65 -16.90 3.91 -4.58
CA GLN A 65 -15.59 4.00 -5.23
C GLN A 65 -14.66 2.89 -4.74
N LEU A 66 -14.61 2.65 -3.43
CA LEU A 66 -13.80 1.60 -2.83
C LEU A 66 -14.24 0.21 -3.33
N ARG A 67 -15.54 -0.04 -3.40
CA ARG A 67 -16.08 -1.31 -3.90
C ARG A 67 -15.73 -1.54 -5.37
N HIS A 68 -15.75 -0.50 -6.19
CA HIS A 68 -15.31 -0.60 -7.58
C HIS A 68 -13.81 -0.94 -7.68
N GLN A 69 -12.95 -0.28 -6.89
CA GLN A 69 -11.52 -0.58 -6.83
C GLN A 69 -11.25 -2.03 -6.39
N ILE A 70 -12.01 -2.53 -5.41
CA ILE A 70 -11.92 -3.92 -4.95
C ILE A 70 -12.28 -4.90 -6.07
N ILE A 71 -13.36 -4.64 -6.82
CA ILE A 71 -13.75 -5.49 -7.95
C ILE A 71 -12.63 -5.54 -9.00
N GLU A 72 -12.07 -4.38 -9.39
CA GLU A 72 -10.96 -4.32 -10.35
C GLU A 72 -9.71 -5.06 -9.85
N SER A 73 -9.41 -4.95 -8.55
CA SER A 73 -8.31 -5.70 -7.93
C SER A 73 -8.56 -7.21 -8.01
N LEU A 74 -9.75 -7.68 -7.62
CA LEU A 74 -10.11 -9.10 -7.66
C LEU A 74 -10.10 -9.66 -9.07
N ILE A 75 -10.56 -8.90 -10.07
CA ILE A 75 -10.46 -9.28 -11.48
C ILE A 75 -9.00 -9.42 -11.90
N THR A 76 -8.15 -8.46 -11.54
CA THR A 76 -6.73 -8.47 -11.87
C THR A 76 -6.01 -9.66 -11.23
N ASP A 77 -6.29 -9.92 -9.95
CA ASP A 77 -5.73 -11.03 -9.21
C ASP A 77 -6.14 -12.38 -9.81
N ASP A 78 -7.43 -12.53 -10.18
CA ASP A 78 -7.92 -13.74 -10.85
C ASP A 78 -7.22 -13.96 -12.21
N ILE A 79 -7.05 -12.92 -13.03
CA ILE A 79 -6.30 -13.02 -14.30
C ILE A 79 -4.85 -13.48 -14.06
N GLN A 80 -4.19 -12.93 -13.04
CA GLN A 80 -2.80 -13.26 -12.70
C GLN A 80 -2.68 -14.69 -12.15
N LEU A 81 -3.64 -15.15 -11.34
CA LEU A 81 -3.69 -16.53 -10.85
C LEU A 81 -3.94 -17.53 -11.98
N GLN A 82 -4.85 -17.23 -12.90
CA GLN A 82 -5.06 -18.05 -14.10
C GLN A 82 -3.78 -18.14 -14.95
N MET A 83 -3.02 -17.05 -15.05
CA MET A 83 -1.73 -17.05 -15.74
C MET A 83 -0.70 -17.92 -15.01
N ALA A 84 -0.61 -17.83 -13.67
CA ALA A 84 0.25 -18.68 -12.86
C ALA A 84 -0.04 -20.17 -13.11
N GLN A 85 -1.32 -20.54 -13.12
CA GLN A 85 -1.78 -21.90 -13.40
C GLN A 85 -1.40 -22.36 -14.82
N LYS A 86 -1.64 -21.53 -15.83
CA LYS A 86 -1.27 -21.83 -17.23
C LYS A 86 0.25 -22.03 -17.41
N MET A 87 1.06 -21.35 -16.60
CA MET A 87 2.51 -21.48 -16.61
C MET A 87 3.02 -22.63 -15.75
N GLY A 88 2.12 -23.37 -15.06
CA GLY A 88 2.49 -24.45 -14.16
C GLY A 88 3.25 -23.98 -12.90
N MET A 89 3.07 -22.72 -12.49
CA MET A 89 3.76 -22.18 -11.32
C MET A 89 3.16 -22.72 -10.03
N THR A 90 4.01 -23.33 -9.20
CA THR A 90 3.65 -23.83 -7.88
C THR A 90 4.57 -23.28 -6.81
N ILE A 91 4.01 -22.91 -5.66
CA ILE A 91 4.79 -22.54 -4.48
C ILE A 91 4.96 -23.78 -3.61
N SER A 92 6.21 -24.12 -3.28
CA SER A 92 6.49 -25.23 -2.38
C SER A 92 6.04 -24.91 -0.95
N GLU A 93 5.67 -25.93 -0.17
CA GLU A 93 5.26 -25.72 1.22
C GLU A 93 6.36 -25.07 2.07
N SER A 94 7.63 -25.41 1.82
CA SER A 94 8.76 -24.79 2.52
C SER A 94 8.88 -23.29 2.22
N HIS A 95 8.66 -22.86 0.97
CA HIS A 95 8.67 -21.44 0.62
C HIS A 95 7.50 -20.70 1.28
N LEU A 96 6.32 -21.32 1.31
CA LEU A 96 5.14 -20.76 1.97
C LEU A 96 5.37 -20.62 3.48
N ASP A 97 5.89 -21.65 4.15
CA ASP A 97 6.17 -21.62 5.58
C ASP A 97 7.20 -20.53 5.93
N ASN A 98 8.25 -20.39 5.11
CA ASN A 98 9.24 -19.32 5.26
C ASN A 98 8.63 -17.93 5.07
N ALA A 99 7.76 -17.75 4.08
CA ALA A 99 7.08 -16.48 3.86
C ALA A 99 6.20 -16.11 5.07
N ILE A 100 5.43 -17.06 5.59
CA ILE A 100 4.59 -16.85 6.78
C ILE A 100 5.45 -16.56 8.02
N ALA A 101 6.58 -17.25 8.20
CA ALA A 101 7.51 -16.98 9.28
C ALA A 101 8.09 -15.56 9.21
N ASN A 102 8.43 -15.09 8.02
CA ASN A 102 8.90 -13.72 7.80
C ASN A 102 7.81 -12.68 8.11
N ILE A 103 6.55 -12.93 7.72
CA ILE A 103 5.42 -12.05 8.06
C ILE A 103 5.23 -11.99 9.57
N ALA A 104 5.29 -13.14 10.27
CA ALA A 104 5.21 -13.19 11.72
C ALA A 104 6.35 -12.38 12.37
N ALA A 105 7.59 -12.57 11.91
CA ALA A 105 8.76 -11.85 12.40
C ALA A 105 8.68 -10.33 12.18
N GLN A 106 8.19 -9.88 11.01
CA GLN A 106 7.96 -8.46 10.71
C GLN A 106 6.92 -7.83 11.65
N ASN A 107 5.95 -8.61 12.12
CA ASN A 107 4.95 -8.17 13.09
C ASN A 107 5.38 -8.45 14.54
N HIS A 108 6.66 -8.76 14.77
CA HIS A 108 7.24 -9.04 16.09
C HIS A 108 6.51 -10.17 16.85
N MET A 109 6.06 -11.20 16.14
CA MET A 109 5.34 -12.34 16.71
C MET A 109 5.89 -13.68 16.24
N THR A 110 5.66 -14.72 17.04
CA THR A 110 5.93 -16.10 16.64
C THR A 110 4.81 -16.66 15.75
N ILE A 111 5.06 -17.78 15.07
CA ILE A 111 4.05 -18.44 14.24
C ILE A 111 2.83 -18.87 15.06
N ASP A 112 3.04 -19.37 16.29
CA ASP A 112 1.94 -19.76 17.18
C ASP A 112 1.12 -18.56 17.67
N GLN A 113 1.77 -17.43 17.91
CA GLN A 113 1.10 -16.17 18.22
C GLN A 113 0.28 -15.66 17.03
N LEU A 114 0.84 -15.72 15.81
CA LEU A 114 0.12 -15.39 14.58
C LEU A 114 -1.11 -16.27 14.41
N ARG A 115 -0.98 -17.59 14.57
CA ARG A 115 -2.11 -18.54 14.47
C ARG A 115 -3.18 -18.23 15.52
N SER A 116 -2.78 -17.93 16.75
CA SER A 116 -3.70 -17.57 17.83
C SER A 116 -4.43 -16.25 17.55
N ARG A 117 -3.74 -15.27 16.94
CA ARG A 117 -4.34 -13.99 16.53
C ARG A 117 -5.36 -14.20 15.41
N LEU A 118 -5.01 -14.94 14.37
CA LEU A 118 -5.92 -15.27 13.27
C LEU A 118 -7.19 -15.96 13.78
N ALA A 119 -7.04 -16.90 14.72
CA ALA A 119 -8.19 -17.57 15.35
C ALA A 119 -9.10 -16.59 16.12
N LYS A 120 -8.53 -15.59 16.82
CA LYS A 120 -9.31 -14.53 17.49
C LYS A 120 -10.06 -13.62 16.49
N GLU A 121 -9.48 -13.42 15.32
CA GLU A 121 -10.07 -12.64 14.22
C GLU A 121 -11.05 -13.49 13.38
N GLY A 122 -11.26 -14.77 13.72
CA GLY A 122 -12.17 -15.68 13.02
C GLY A 122 -11.62 -16.23 11.69
N ILE A 123 -10.33 -16.05 11.43
CA ILE A 123 -9.66 -16.47 10.20
C ILE A 123 -9.09 -17.88 10.37
N ASN A 124 -9.49 -18.80 9.50
CA ASN A 124 -8.93 -20.15 9.46
C ASN A 124 -7.48 -20.11 8.94
N TYR A 125 -6.57 -20.79 9.63
CA TYR A 125 -5.14 -20.80 9.28
C TYR A 125 -4.87 -21.38 7.88
N GLN A 126 -5.63 -22.37 7.42
CA GLN A 126 -5.50 -22.93 6.08
C GLN A 126 -5.97 -21.97 5.00
N THR A 127 -7.03 -21.21 5.26
CA THR A 127 -7.48 -20.12 4.37
C THR A 127 -6.40 -19.05 4.25
N TYR A 128 -5.81 -18.64 5.39
CA TYR A 128 -4.70 -17.70 5.40
C TYR A 128 -3.48 -18.22 4.61
N ARG A 129 -3.06 -19.48 4.82
CA ARG A 129 -2.00 -20.12 4.01
C ARG A 129 -2.31 -20.08 2.51
N THR A 130 -3.55 -20.31 2.13
CA THR A 130 -3.99 -20.29 0.74
C THR A 130 -3.93 -18.88 0.15
N GLN A 131 -4.34 -17.87 0.92
CA GLN A 131 -4.22 -16.48 0.51
C GLN A 131 -2.75 -16.08 0.28
N ILE A 132 -1.86 -16.37 1.23
CA ILE A 132 -0.43 -16.08 1.07
C ILE A 132 0.16 -16.82 -0.15
N ARG A 133 -0.24 -18.07 -0.39
CA ARG A 133 0.17 -18.81 -1.59
C ARG A 133 -0.25 -18.09 -2.87
N ASN A 134 -1.49 -17.62 -2.94
CA ASN A 134 -2.00 -16.88 -4.09
C ASN A 134 -1.23 -15.57 -4.31
N GLU A 135 -0.98 -14.80 -3.24
CA GLU A 135 -0.18 -13.57 -3.29
C GLU A 135 1.24 -13.82 -3.80
N MET A 136 1.88 -14.93 -3.36
CA MET A 136 3.18 -15.35 -3.86
C MET A 136 3.15 -15.72 -5.35
N GLN A 137 2.14 -16.46 -5.80
CA GLN A 137 1.98 -16.80 -7.22
C GLN A 137 1.80 -15.55 -8.10
N ILE A 138 0.97 -14.61 -7.64
CA ILE A 138 0.75 -13.32 -8.31
C ILE A 138 2.07 -12.53 -8.42
N SER A 139 2.83 -12.46 -7.34
CA SER A 139 4.14 -11.78 -7.31
C SER A 139 5.11 -12.38 -8.33
N GLU A 140 5.22 -13.71 -8.37
CA GLU A 140 6.09 -14.43 -9.32
C GLU A 140 5.68 -14.19 -10.78
N VAL A 141 4.37 -14.25 -11.09
CA VAL A 141 3.85 -13.93 -12.43
C VAL A 141 4.24 -12.52 -12.84
N ARG A 142 3.98 -11.54 -11.96
CA ARG A 142 4.28 -10.13 -12.22
C ARG A 142 5.78 -9.93 -12.47
N ASN A 143 6.64 -10.50 -11.62
CA ASN A 143 8.08 -10.39 -11.73
C ASN A 143 8.60 -11.01 -13.03
N ASN A 144 8.09 -12.18 -13.41
CA ASN A 144 8.50 -12.86 -14.64
C ASN A 144 8.06 -12.08 -15.89
N GLU A 145 6.81 -11.63 -15.94
CA GLU A 145 6.28 -10.88 -17.09
C GLU A 145 6.94 -9.50 -17.25
N VAL A 146 7.25 -8.81 -16.15
CA VAL A 146 8.02 -7.57 -16.19
C VAL A 146 9.44 -7.83 -16.69
N ARG A 147 10.15 -8.81 -16.12
CA ARG A 147 11.52 -9.16 -16.53
C ARG A 147 11.63 -9.54 -18.01
N ARG A 148 10.65 -10.25 -18.54
CA ARG A 148 10.59 -10.63 -19.98
C ARG A 148 10.47 -9.44 -20.92
N ARG A 149 9.84 -8.34 -20.47
CA ARG A 149 9.61 -7.14 -21.27
C ARG A 149 10.76 -6.13 -21.18
N ILE A 150 11.57 -6.19 -20.12
CA ILE A 150 12.74 -5.32 -19.97
C ILE A 150 13.83 -5.78 -20.94
N LYS A 151 14.19 -4.90 -21.89
CA LYS A 151 15.37 -5.03 -22.73
C LYS A 151 16.28 -3.85 -22.43
N ILE A 152 17.51 -4.15 -22.04
CA ILE A 152 18.53 -3.13 -21.77
C ILE A 152 19.53 -3.22 -22.91
N LEU A 153 19.66 -2.16 -23.71
CA LEU A 153 20.63 -2.13 -24.80
C LEU A 153 22.02 -1.80 -24.24
N PRO A 154 23.10 -2.41 -24.76
CA PRO A 154 24.46 -2.06 -24.32
C PRO A 154 24.77 -0.56 -24.43
N GLN A 155 24.23 0.10 -25.45
CA GLN A 155 24.39 1.55 -25.67
C GLN A 155 23.71 2.40 -24.58
N GLU A 156 22.58 1.95 -24.02
CA GLU A 156 21.90 2.66 -22.93
C GLU A 156 22.72 2.59 -21.64
N VAL A 157 23.32 1.44 -21.37
CA VAL A 157 24.22 1.25 -20.21
C VAL A 157 25.44 2.15 -20.36
N GLU A 158 26.07 2.15 -21.53
CA GLU A 158 27.26 2.97 -21.81
C GLU A 158 26.94 4.46 -21.73
N SER A 159 25.85 4.91 -22.35
CA SER A 159 25.42 6.31 -22.30
C SER A 159 25.12 6.77 -20.88
N LEU A 160 24.44 5.94 -20.08
CA LEU A 160 24.15 6.25 -18.68
C LEU A 160 25.43 6.26 -17.84
N ALA A 161 26.35 5.32 -18.06
CA ALA A 161 27.62 5.26 -17.36
C ALA A 161 28.49 6.50 -17.68
N GLN A 162 28.56 6.93 -18.93
CA GLN A 162 29.25 8.15 -19.33
C GLN A 162 28.62 9.40 -18.72
N GLN A 163 27.28 9.48 -18.69
CA GLN A 163 26.57 10.59 -18.05
C GLN A 163 26.85 10.64 -16.54
N LEU A 164 26.84 9.49 -15.85
CA LEU A 164 27.15 9.41 -14.42
C LEU A 164 28.64 9.72 -14.15
N ALA A 165 29.56 9.31 -15.02
CA ALA A 165 30.97 9.64 -14.90
C ALA A 165 31.26 11.13 -15.18
N ALA A 166 30.49 11.76 -16.06
CA ALA A 166 30.53 13.20 -16.28
C ALA A 166 29.86 14.00 -15.15
N GLN A 167 28.94 13.38 -14.39
CA GLN A 167 28.42 13.89 -13.13
C GLN A 167 29.43 13.62 -12.00
N THR A 168 30.60 14.29 -12.05
CA THR A 168 31.63 14.25 -11.00
C THR A 168 31.22 15.01 -9.73
N ASP A 169 29.96 15.45 -9.61
CA ASP A 169 29.40 16.14 -8.44
C ASP A 169 28.90 15.19 -7.34
N GLY A 170 29.24 13.90 -7.40
CA GLY A 170 28.85 12.91 -6.39
C GLY A 170 29.36 13.17 -4.97
N ASN A 171 30.20 14.20 -4.76
CA ASN A 171 30.71 14.57 -3.44
C ASN A 171 30.94 16.09 -3.25
N THR A 172 30.34 16.96 -4.08
CA THR A 172 30.50 18.41 -3.90
C THR A 172 29.58 18.90 -2.79
N GLU A 173 30.11 19.06 -1.58
CA GLU A 173 29.40 19.75 -0.50
C GLU A 173 29.35 21.26 -0.80
N LEU A 174 28.15 21.76 -1.12
CA LEU A 174 27.93 23.18 -1.38
C LEU A 174 27.45 23.89 -0.12
N ASN A 175 28.24 24.87 0.36
CA ASN A 175 27.80 25.80 1.39
C ASN A 175 27.08 27.00 0.77
N ILE A 176 25.74 26.92 0.70
CA ILE A 176 24.89 27.92 0.06
C ILE A 176 24.21 28.80 1.10
N SER A 177 24.35 30.12 0.93
CA SER A 177 23.57 31.11 1.67
C SER A 177 22.39 31.61 0.82
N HIS A 178 21.25 31.88 1.46
CA HIS A 178 20.04 32.34 0.76
C HIS A 178 19.42 33.60 1.41
N ILE A 179 18.65 34.35 0.62
CA ILE A 179 17.84 35.49 1.08
C ILE A 179 16.43 35.28 0.56
N LEU A 180 15.46 35.19 1.46
CA LEU A 180 14.05 35.03 1.10
C LEU A 180 13.31 36.37 1.20
N ILE A 181 12.58 36.76 0.16
CA ILE A 181 11.64 37.89 0.21
C ILE A 181 10.23 37.30 0.25
N SER A 182 9.61 37.29 1.44
CA SER A 182 8.29 36.68 1.62
C SER A 182 7.19 37.48 0.91
N LEU A 183 6.25 36.75 0.32
CA LEU A 183 5.01 37.27 -0.27
C LEU A 183 3.79 36.57 0.37
N PRO A 184 2.66 37.27 0.55
CA PRO A 184 1.42 36.63 0.96
C PRO A 184 0.89 35.68 -0.12
N GLU A 185 0.15 34.66 0.29
CA GLU A 185 -0.35 33.58 -0.58
C GLU A 185 -1.23 34.09 -1.74
N ASN A 186 -1.91 35.23 -1.53
CA ASN A 186 -2.73 35.94 -2.50
C ASN A 186 -2.14 37.30 -2.91
N ALA A 187 -0.81 37.39 -3.08
CA ALA A 187 -0.13 38.63 -3.46
C ALA A 187 -0.66 39.24 -4.77
N SER A 188 -0.97 40.54 -4.73
CA SER A 188 -1.35 41.31 -5.90
C SER A 188 -0.17 41.50 -6.87
N VAL A 189 -0.45 41.84 -8.14
CA VAL A 189 0.59 42.13 -9.15
C VAL A 189 1.55 43.21 -8.64
N GLN A 190 1.03 44.26 -8.02
CA GLN A 190 1.84 45.35 -7.45
C GLN A 190 2.77 44.87 -6.32
N GLN A 191 2.31 43.93 -5.47
CA GLN A 191 3.14 43.37 -4.40
C GLN A 191 4.25 42.47 -4.94
N LYS A 192 3.99 41.73 -6.03
CA LYS A 192 5.00 40.93 -6.73
C LYS A 192 6.07 41.83 -7.36
N ASP A 193 5.66 42.86 -8.10
CA ASP A 193 6.57 43.81 -8.73
C ASP A 193 7.48 44.52 -7.70
N GLN A 194 6.93 44.85 -6.53
CA GLN A 194 7.70 45.46 -5.44
C GLN A 194 8.72 44.49 -4.83
N ALA A 195 8.33 43.23 -4.61
CA ALA A 195 9.23 42.20 -4.09
C ALA A 195 10.35 41.87 -5.09
N GLU A 196 10.04 41.80 -6.38
CA GLU A 196 11.02 41.57 -7.45
C GLU A 196 12.03 42.72 -7.53
N LYS A 197 11.57 43.98 -7.60
CA LYS A 197 12.47 45.15 -7.59
C LYS A 197 13.37 45.18 -6.35
N LYS A 198 12.85 44.76 -5.20
CA LYS A 198 13.64 44.64 -3.96
C LYS A 198 14.71 43.55 -4.09
N ALA A 199 14.37 42.38 -4.63
CA ALA A 199 15.31 41.30 -4.86
C ALA A 199 16.41 41.70 -5.86
N GLU A 200 16.04 42.34 -6.98
CA GLU A 200 16.98 42.86 -7.98
C GLU A 200 17.96 43.86 -7.39
N LYS A 201 17.47 44.78 -6.55
CA LYS A 201 18.32 45.74 -5.84
C LYS A 201 19.32 45.02 -4.93
N ILE A 202 18.88 44.02 -4.17
CA ILE A 202 19.77 43.23 -3.31
C ILE A 202 20.84 42.50 -4.13
N VAL A 203 20.47 41.92 -5.27
CA VAL A 203 21.41 41.28 -6.21
C VAL A 203 22.42 42.28 -6.75
N ALA A 204 21.98 43.48 -7.16
CA ALA A 204 22.86 44.54 -7.63
C ALA A 204 23.84 45.00 -6.54
N GLU A 205 23.38 45.08 -5.28
CA GLU A 205 24.23 45.41 -4.14
C GLU A 205 25.25 44.31 -3.83
N ILE A 206 24.86 43.02 -3.90
CA ILE A 206 25.79 41.88 -3.76
C ILE A 206 26.85 41.90 -4.86
N LYS A 207 26.45 42.13 -6.12
CA LYS A 207 27.37 42.24 -7.26
C LYS A 207 28.31 43.44 -7.16
N SER A 208 27.92 44.46 -6.40
CA SER A 208 28.74 45.65 -6.11
C SER A 208 29.62 45.46 -4.86
N ASP A 209 29.93 44.21 -4.52
CA ASP A 209 30.82 43.80 -3.42
C ASP A 209 30.32 44.13 -2.00
N LYS A 210 29.01 44.35 -1.82
CA LYS A 210 28.42 44.40 -0.48
C LYS A 210 28.29 42.99 0.10
N SER A 211 28.60 42.86 1.40
CA SER A 211 28.53 41.58 2.12
C SER A 211 27.14 40.94 2.07
N PHE A 212 27.06 39.72 1.51
CA PHE A 212 25.84 38.91 1.46
C PHE A 212 25.24 38.69 2.85
N ALA A 213 26.06 38.38 3.84
CA ALA A 213 25.60 38.12 5.21
C ALA A 213 24.87 39.32 5.83
N LYS A 214 25.37 40.54 5.59
CA LYS A 214 24.71 41.76 6.08
C LYS A 214 23.35 41.99 5.42
N LEU A 215 23.27 41.76 4.11
CA LEU A 215 22.03 41.90 3.35
C LEU A 215 21.01 40.80 3.72
N ALA A 216 21.48 39.58 3.98
CA ALA A 216 20.64 38.49 4.45
C ALA A 216 20.00 38.82 5.82
N ILE A 217 20.77 39.37 6.77
CA ILE A 217 20.23 39.81 8.06
C ILE A 217 19.23 40.96 7.89
N ALA A 218 19.51 41.91 6.99
CA ALA A 218 18.67 43.09 6.82
C ALA A 218 17.37 42.84 6.05
N HIS A 219 17.35 41.83 5.16
CA HIS A 219 16.28 41.68 4.18
C HIS A 219 15.69 40.28 4.04
N SER A 220 16.35 39.24 4.56
CA SER A 220 15.80 37.88 4.49
C SER A 220 14.64 37.72 5.48
N SER A 221 13.56 37.15 4.99
CA SER A 221 12.35 36.82 5.75
C SER A 221 12.36 35.37 6.23
N ASP A 222 13.45 34.63 5.98
CA ASP A 222 13.61 33.27 6.52
C ASP A 222 14.08 33.33 7.98
N SER A 223 13.29 32.72 8.87
CA SER A 223 13.61 32.46 10.27
C SER A 223 14.98 31.80 10.52
N GLN A 224 15.54 31.10 9.52
CA GLN A 224 16.86 30.45 9.58
C GLN A 224 18.04 31.36 9.26
N ALA A 225 17.81 32.56 8.69
CA ALA A 225 18.88 33.50 8.34
C ALA A 225 19.69 33.98 9.56
N LEU A 226 19.05 34.03 10.73
CA LEU A 226 19.69 34.38 12.01
C LEU A 226 20.33 33.17 12.72
N LYS A 227 19.93 31.93 12.39
CA LYS A 227 20.29 30.71 13.12
C LYS A 227 21.53 30.01 12.56
N ARG A 228 21.84 30.17 11.27
CA ARG A 228 23.00 29.52 10.64
C ARG A 228 24.36 29.99 11.15
N ARG A 229 24.44 31.11 11.89
CA ARG A 229 25.69 31.54 12.54
C ARG A 229 26.03 30.77 13.82
N SER A 230 25.10 29.99 14.40
CA SER A 230 25.37 29.24 15.65
C SER A 230 25.86 27.82 15.42
N ASN A 231 25.76 27.28 14.20
CA ASN A 231 26.25 25.95 13.86
C ASN A 231 27.39 26.14 12.87
N GLY A 232 28.56 26.48 13.43
CA GLY A 232 29.66 27.09 12.71
C GLY A 232 30.37 26.21 11.69
N VAL A 233 31.16 26.89 10.87
CA VAL A 233 32.56 26.60 10.53
C VAL A 233 33.21 27.97 10.26
N GLU A 234 34.44 28.18 10.71
CA GLU A 234 35.29 29.33 10.30
C GLU A 234 35.52 29.37 8.78
#